data_AF-A0A9D2G5R5-F1
#
_entry.id   AF-A0A9D2G5R5-F1
#
_cell.length_a   1.000
_cell.length_b   1.000
_cell.length_c   1.000
_cell.angle_alpha   90.00
_cell.angle_beta   90.00
_cell.angle_gamma   90.00
#
_symmetry.space_group_name_H-M   'P 1'
#
loop_
_entity.id
_entity.type
_entity.pdbx_description
1 polymer ?
#
loop_
_entity_poly.entity_id
_entity_poly.type
_entity_poly.pdbx_seq_one_letter_code
_entity_poly.pdbx_strand_id
1 'polypeptide(L)'
;MDTFLPVKYYIVIFDKKEALKLFCDRLKTARINAKMSQREVAEKIGISQTSYSFLESGLREPSMLYLRRIAALLNVSIDWLCDNHPDEEELALAGNKK
;
A
#
# COMPACT_ATOMS: atom_id res chain seq x y z
N MET A 1 33.82 2.98 13.25
CA MET A 1 32.46 3.25 13.74
C MET A 1 31.60 3.47 12.52
N ASP A 2 31.22 2.37 11.89
CA ASP A 2 30.34 2.38 10.72
C ASP A 2 29.52 1.10 10.85
N THR A 3 28.51 1.14 11.73
CA THR A 3 27.55 0.05 11.84
C THR A 3 26.63 0.17 10.64
N PHE A 4 27.06 -0.41 9.54
CA PHE A 4 26.18 -0.83 8.46
C PHE A 4 25.19 -1.81 9.08
N LEU A 5 24.03 -1.31 9.50
CA LEU A 5 22.91 -2.17 9.90
C LEU A 5 22.69 -3.13 8.73
N PRO A 6 22.73 -4.46 8.96
CA PRO A 6 22.72 -5.40 7.87
C PRO A 6 21.39 -5.28 7.12
N VAL A 7 21.50 -4.85 5.86
CA VAL A 7 20.44 -4.76 4.83
C VAL A 7 19.60 -6.05 4.70
N LYS A 8 19.99 -7.14 5.37
CA LYS A 8 19.33 -8.45 5.38
C LYS A 8 17.98 -8.49 6.09
N TYR A 9 17.63 -7.54 6.96
CA TYR A 9 16.33 -7.57 7.67
C TYR A 9 15.14 -7.04 6.86
N TYR A 10 15.37 -6.26 5.79
CA TYR A 10 14.30 -5.77 4.92
C TYR A 10 13.65 -6.87 4.05
N ILE A 11 14.23 -8.07 3.99
CA ILE A 11 13.83 -9.14 3.08
C ILE A 11 13.01 -10.23 3.81
N VAL A 12 12.78 -10.11 5.12
CA VAL A 12 12.18 -11.18 5.93
C VAL A 12 10.66 -11.27 5.71
N ILE A 13 10.28 -12.12 4.74
CA ILE A 13 9.07 -12.97 4.72
C ILE A 13 7.75 -12.24 5.00
N PHE A 14 7.18 -11.64 3.95
CA PHE A 14 5.83 -11.08 4.01
C PHE A 14 4.81 -12.07 3.43
N ASP A 15 3.72 -12.32 4.18
CA ASP A 15 2.53 -12.97 3.61
C ASP A 15 1.94 -12.02 2.56
N LYS A 16 1.95 -12.45 1.30
CA LYS A 16 1.38 -11.73 0.16
C LYS A 16 -0.06 -11.26 0.45
N LYS A 17 -0.82 -12.04 1.23
CA LYS A 17 -2.19 -11.71 1.60
C LYS A 17 -2.26 -10.48 2.50
N GLU A 18 -1.39 -10.35 3.49
CA GLU A 18 -1.36 -9.18 4.38
C GLU A 18 -0.86 -7.93 3.65
N ALA A 19 0.15 -8.07 2.79
CA ALA A 19 0.59 -6.96 1.95
C ALA A 19 -0.54 -6.46 1.03
N LEU A 20 -1.31 -7.38 0.43
CA LEU A 20 -2.45 -7.03 -0.40
C LEU A 20 -3.56 -6.35 0.42
N LYS A 21 -3.84 -6.87 1.62
CA LYS A 21 -4.84 -6.27 2.52
C LYS A 21 -4.44 -4.84 2.92
N LEU A 22 -3.19 -4.62 3.33
CA LEU A 22 -2.69 -3.28 3.65
C LEU A 22 -2.85 -2.33 2.46
N PHE A 23 -2.44 -2.76 1.27
CA PHE A 23 -2.57 -1.97 0.06
C PHE A 23 -4.03 -1.56 -0.19
N CYS A 24 -4.97 -2.48 -0.05
CA CYS A 24 -6.40 -2.22 -0.23
C CYS A 24 -6.92 -1.16 0.76
N ASP A 25 -6.55 -1.31 2.03
CA ASP A 25 -6.95 -0.40 3.12
C ASP A 25 -6.37 1.01 2.92
N ARG A 26 -5.09 1.11 2.52
CA ARG A 26 -4.42 2.38 2.23
C ARG A 26 -4.93 3.06 0.97
N LEU A 27 -5.19 2.29 -0.09
CA LEU A 27 -5.80 2.79 -1.32
C LEU A 27 -7.15 3.45 -1.05
N LYS A 28 -8.03 2.75 -0.32
CA LYS A 28 -9.35 3.25 0.07
C LYS A 28 -9.24 4.51 0.92
N THR A 29 -8.31 4.51 1.89
CA THR A 29 -8.04 5.67 2.75
C THR A 29 -7.59 6.89 1.95
N ALA A 30 -6.59 6.73 1.07
CA ALA A 30 -6.09 7.81 0.22
C ALA A 30 -7.19 8.38 -0.68
N ARG A 31 -8.04 7.53 -1.26
CA ARG A 31 -9.19 7.97 -2.05
C ARG A 31 -10.19 8.79 -1.24
N ILE A 32 -10.54 8.33 -0.04
CA ILE A 32 -11.48 9.04 0.84
C ILE A 32 -10.90 10.40 1.26
N ASN A 33 -9.61 10.46 1.57
CA ASN A 33 -8.91 11.70 1.91
C ASN A 33 -8.88 12.68 0.72
N ALA A 34 -8.76 12.17 -0.50
CA ALA A 34 -8.89 12.96 -1.72
C ALA A 34 -10.34 13.36 -2.05
N LYS A 35 -11.33 12.94 -1.24
CA LYS A 35 -12.77 13.18 -1.41
C LYS A 35 -13.31 12.69 -2.77
N MET A 36 -12.75 11.59 -3.26
CA MET A 36 -13.14 11.00 -4.54
C MET A 36 -13.97 9.73 -4.36
N SER A 37 -14.95 9.52 -5.22
CA SER A 37 -15.63 8.24 -5.40
C SER A 37 -14.77 7.25 -6.18
N GLN A 38 -15.09 5.96 -6.07
CA GLN A 38 -14.41 4.92 -6.87
C GLN A 38 -14.53 5.18 -8.38
N ARG A 39 -15.69 5.70 -8.81
CA ARG A 39 -15.94 6.06 -10.21
C ARG A 39 -15.01 7.17 -10.69
N GLU A 40 -14.87 8.25 -9.91
CA GLU A 40 -14.00 9.37 -10.27
C GLU A 40 -12.52 8.97 -10.35
N VAL A 41 -12.04 8.13 -9.44
CA VAL A 41 -10.66 7.61 -9.54
C VAL A 41 -10.50 6.76 -10.79
N ALA A 42 -11.43 5.84 -11.03
CA ALA A 42 -11.40 4.94 -12.19
C ALA A 42 -11.38 5.71 -13.52
N GLU A 43 -12.26 6.71 -13.66
CA GLU A 43 -12.31 7.60 -14.83
C GLU A 43 -10.98 8.32 -15.05
N LYS A 44 -10.38 8.87 -13.99
CA LYS A 44 -9.12 9.62 -14.09
C LYS A 44 -7.89 8.74 -14.40
N ILE A 45 -7.86 7.48 -13.96
CA ILE A 45 -6.75 6.56 -14.27
C ILE A 45 -7.01 5.70 -15.52
N GLY A 46 -8.19 5.83 -16.13
CA GLY A 46 -8.56 5.19 -17.39
C GLY A 46 -8.96 3.72 -17.27
N ILE A 47 -9.67 3.34 -16.21
CA ILE A 47 -10.22 1.98 -16.02
C ILE A 47 -11.71 2.01 -15.70
N SER A 48 -12.37 0.84 -15.74
CA SER A 48 -13.76 0.73 -15.28
C SER A 48 -13.87 0.85 -13.76
N GLN A 49 -14.99 1.39 -13.28
CA GLN A 49 -15.28 1.46 -11.84
C GLN A 49 -15.26 0.08 -11.17
N THR A 50 -15.72 -0.97 -11.85
CA THR A 50 -15.61 -2.36 -11.38
C THR A 50 -14.15 -2.79 -11.22
N SER A 51 -13.28 -2.46 -12.18
CA SER A 51 -11.85 -2.79 -12.08
C SER A 51 -11.20 -2.09 -10.90
N TYR A 52 -11.54 -0.84 -10.65
CA TYR A 52 -11.06 -0.10 -9.48
C TYR A 52 -11.59 -0.72 -8.16
N SER A 53 -12.86 -1.09 -8.11
CA SER A 53 -13.45 -1.78 -6.96
C SER A 53 -12.74 -3.11 -6.63
N PHE A 54 -12.32 -3.86 -7.65
CA PHE A 54 -11.51 -5.06 -7.44
C PHE A 54 -10.14 -4.78 -6.82
N LEU A 55 -9.55 -3.60 -7.06
CA LEU A 55 -8.32 -3.19 -6.39
C LEU A 55 -8.57 -2.91 -4.90
N GLU A 56 -9.62 -2.16 -4.55
CA GLU A 56 -9.94 -1.86 -3.14
C GLU A 56 -10.45 -3.06 -2.33
N SER A 57 -10.90 -4.12 -3.00
CA SER A 57 -11.38 -5.35 -2.35
C SER A 57 -10.35 -6.48 -2.33
N GLY A 58 -9.17 -6.28 -2.92
CA GLY A 58 -8.14 -7.31 -3.02
C GLY A 58 -8.49 -8.46 -3.96
N LEU A 59 -9.55 -8.34 -4.76
CA LEU A 59 -9.90 -9.32 -5.80
C LEU A 59 -8.94 -9.27 -6.98
N ARG A 60 -8.21 -8.15 -7.13
CA ARG A 60 -7.21 -7.98 -8.18
C ARG A 60 -6.02 -7.16 -7.70
N GLU A 61 -4.83 -7.60 -8.09
CA GLU A 61 -3.61 -6.84 -7.87
C GLU A 61 -3.47 -5.69 -8.88
N PRO A 62 -3.02 -4.50 -8.46
CA PRO A 62 -2.73 -3.42 -9.39
C PRO A 62 -1.53 -3.80 -10.26
N SER A 63 -1.60 -3.48 -11.55
CA SER A 63 -0.37 -3.46 -12.36
C SER A 63 0.49 -2.27 -11.94
N MET A 64 1.81 -2.37 -12.17
CA MET A 64 2.74 -1.27 -11.86
C MET A 64 2.36 0.06 -12.56
N LEU A 65 1.73 -0.03 -13.74
CA LEU A 65 1.22 1.16 -14.44
C LEU A 65 0.08 1.82 -13.65
N TYR A 66 -0.90 1.06 -13.18
CA TYR A 66 -2.03 1.60 -12.44
C TYR A 66 -1.62 2.07 -11.05
N LEU A 67 -0.70 1.34 -10.40
CA LEU A 67 -0.14 1.74 -9.12
C LEU A 67 0.49 3.14 -9.19
N ARG A 68 1.32 3.41 -10.21
CA ARG A 68 1.88 4.76 -10.46
C ARG A 68 0.81 5.82 -10.68
N ARG A 69 -0.20 5.53 -11.50
CA ARG A 69 -1.30 6.48 -11.80
C ARG A 69 -2.12 6.82 -10.56
N ILE A 70 -2.44 5.80 -9.76
CA ILE A 70 -3.18 5.94 -8.51
C ILE A 70 -2.37 6.77 -7.51
N ALA A 71 -1.09 6.44 -7.30
CA ALA A 71 -0.20 7.17 -6.40
C ALA A 71 -0.11 8.66 -6.78
N ALA A 72 0.11 8.94 -8.07
CA ALA A 72 0.18 10.31 -8.58
C ALA A 72 -1.15 11.06 -8.42
N LEU A 73 -2.28 10.42 -8.71
CA LEU A 73 -3.61 11.04 -8.63
C LEU A 73 -4.03 11.33 -7.19
N LEU A 74 -3.73 10.42 -6.25
CA LEU A 74 -4.09 10.53 -4.84
C LEU A 74 -3.02 11.26 -4.02
N ASN A 75 -1.95 11.72 -4.65
CA ASN A 75 -0.83 12.44 -4.04
C ASN A 75 -0.19 11.67 -2.85
N VAL A 76 0.08 10.38 -3.06
CA VAL A 76 0.77 9.49 -2.10
C VAL A 76 1.94 8.80 -2.78
N SER A 77 2.94 8.34 -2.02
CA SER A 77 4.02 7.53 -2.58
C SER A 77 3.57 6.08 -2.80
N ILE A 78 4.23 5.39 -3.72
CA ILE A 78 4.02 3.95 -3.94
C ILE A 78 4.48 3.16 -2.71
N ASP A 79 5.58 3.58 -2.09
CA ASP A 79 6.05 3.04 -0.83
C ASP A 79 4.97 3.21 0.23
N TRP A 80 4.33 4.36 0.37
CA TRP A 80 3.21 4.46 1.31
C TRP A 80 2.03 3.57 0.93
N LEU A 81 1.76 3.29 -0.34
CA LEU A 81 0.68 2.36 -0.71
C LEU A 81 1.03 0.88 -0.42
N CYS A 82 2.30 0.50 -0.52
CA CYS A 82 2.72 -0.91 -0.56
C CYS A 82 3.67 -1.34 0.55
N ASP A 83 4.41 -0.40 1.14
CA ASP A 83 5.44 -0.64 2.12
C ASP A 83 4.81 -0.94 3.47
N ASN A 84 5.20 -2.08 3.99
CA ASN A 84 4.66 -2.64 5.21
C ASN A 84 5.70 -2.52 6.30
N HIS A 85 6.47 -1.42 6.31
CA HIS A 85 7.39 -1.16 7.39
C HIS A 85 6.56 -1.05 8.66
N PRO A 86 6.68 -2.01 9.61
CA PRO A 86 6.07 -1.82 10.91
C PRO A 86 6.61 -0.50 11.44
N ASP A 87 5.72 0.32 11.99
CA ASP A 87 6.13 1.53 12.67
C ASP A 87 7.24 1.14 13.67
N GLU A 88 8.29 1.95 13.82
CA GLU A 88 9.41 1.62 14.73
C GLU A 88 8.90 1.29 16.15
N GLU A 89 7.76 1.86 16.55
CA GLU A 89 7.02 1.55 17.77
C GLU A 89 6.45 0.12 17.83
N GLU A 90 5.95 -0.43 16.72
CA GLU A 90 5.42 -1.79 16.65
C GLU A 90 6.54 -2.85 16.78
N LEU A 91 7.71 -2.56 16.22
CA LEU A 91 8.93 -3.37 16.41
C LEU A 91 9.43 -3.30 17.86
N ALA A 92 9.35 -2.14 18.51
CA ALA A 92 9.74 -1.95 19.90
C ALA A 92 8.82 -2.71 20.88
N LEU A 93 7.52 -2.79 20.58
CA LEU A 93 6.54 -3.51 21.41
C LEU A 93 6.61 -5.03 21.25
N ALA A 94 6.93 -5.55 20.07
CA ALA A 94 7.09 -6.98 19.84
C ALA A 94 8.32 -7.58 20.56
N GLY A 95 9.35 -6.76 20.83
CA GLY A 95 10.56 -7.17 21.55
C GLY A 95 10.41 -7.33 23.07
N ASN A 96 9.32 -6.84 23.66
CA ASN A 96 9.09 -6.85 25.12
C ASN A 96 8.27 -8.04 25.63
N LYS A 97 7.87 -8.97 24.76
CA LYS A 97 7.30 -10.25 25.19
C LYS A 97 8.41 -11.26 25.48
N LYS A 98 9.04 -11.14 26.64
CA LYS A 98 9.76 -12.23 27.31
C LYS A 98 9.29 -12.36 28.75
#